data_AF-A0A535XH87-F1
#
_entry.id   AF-A0A535XH87-F1
#
_cell.length_a   1.000
_cell.length_b   1.000
_cell.length_c   1.000
_cell.angle_alpha   90.00
_cell.angle_beta   90.00
_cell.angle_gamma   90.00
#
_symmetry.space_group_name_H-M   'P 1'
#
loop_
_entity.id
_entity.type
_entity.pdbx_description
1 polymer ?
#
loop_
_entity_poly.entity_id
_entity_poly.type
_entity_poly.pdbx_seq_one_letter_code
_entity_poly.pdbx_strand_id
1 'polypeptide(L)'
;MSTTIRATSKAELLGRIEHGYVASRAVLDSLPADRFALRLAAGWTLKDVLAHLGAWEEICVDRIARLRAGEWRPYNDADTDARNEEIVAATRDVDPPELLRRWGDAHAKVLELVASLTEEELADERFVTAIAADTYEHSPDHFADLGAAVRTSKDLALAVNAGWVPFRLALMSLGHSGLDARTPAGWTYTDLAAHTAAWEDLAARRLAEMRTSGGTVFPKSGVDADEFNARVVARTKGRDSRDILRELDDAHRALVVEIEKLPDDYLARNDSWANAMVAGNSYGHYAEHHTELFSAVPKRPREVLERMREGWRPFRGALSRVGLTPLSQTTTAGWSAKALLSHLSYWLESLEALLPERLSGRRGPVPNVQAENDREQAAATGRSAHDVVKRLDEAYRRLVGIVTALPADQDLHFMAVRLIAGESYGHFAEHLAEIDALLPKTTAGVLERFDQTWTTFRGAIRERGRARLMERTPSGWSYRDMCAHAANWLQIGVQELESGDVRAWTTESIQAENDRAVEAHRLVGPEAMLDELDTSQVRMRETLAAISDERIRDARVFAIAAFYTYLHWEEHLHEDLGVSV
;
A
#
# COMPACT_ATOMS: atom_id res chain seq x y z
N MET A 1 -21.24 13.23 -45.92
CA MET A 1 -19.88 12.82 -46.32
C MET A 1 -18.90 13.27 -45.26
N SER A 2 -17.98 12.36 -44.92
CA SER A 2 -16.89 12.44 -43.93
C SER A 2 -17.26 12.20 -42.45
N THR A 3 -17.72 10.98 -42.16
CA THR A 3 -17.47 10.35 -40.85
C THR A 3 -16.07 9.74 -40.89
N THR A 4 -15.07 10.55 -40.57
CA THR A 4 -13.74 10.03 -40.25
C THR A 4 -13.90 9.33 -38.89
N ILE A 5 -14.06 8.01 -38.91
CA ILE A 5 -14.01 7.18 -37.70
C ILE A 5 -12.68 7.49 -37.03
N ARG A 6 -12.71 7.95 -35.77
CA ARG A 6 -11.49 8.11 -34.98
C ARG A 6 -10.86 6.72 -34.90
N ALA A 7 -9.65 6.56 -35.42
CA ALA A 7 -8.90 5.32 -35.27
C ALA A 7 -8.82 4.98 -33.78
N THR A 8 -9.38 3.83 -33.37
CA THR A 8 -9.26 3.33 -32.00
C THR A 8 -7.80 2.93 -31.78
N SER A 9 -7.16 3.52 -30.78
CA SER A 9 -5.79 3.14 -30.44
C SER A 9 -5.76 1.74 -29.81
N LYS A 10 -4.64 1.03 -29.92
CA LYS A 10 -4.44 -0.25 -29.22
C LYS A 10 -4.70 -0.15 -27.71
N ALA A 11 -4.27 0.95 -27.09
CA ALA A 11 -4.51 1.21 -25.67
C ALA A 11 -6.00 1.38 -25.34
N GLU A 12 -6.75 2.08 -26.21
CA GLU A 12 -8.19 2.24 -26.06
C GLU A 12 -8.93 0.91 -26.23
N LEU A 13 -8.51 0.08 -27.19
CA LEU A 13 -9.10 -1.23 -27.41
C LEU A 13 -8.88 -2.16 -26.21
N LEU A 14 -7.64 -2.23 -25.69
CA LEU A 14 -7.32 -2.98 -24.48
C LEU A 14 -8.12 -2.49 -23.28
N GLY A 15 -8.23 -1.17 -23.09
CA GLY A 15 -9.01 -0.59 -21.99
C GLY A 15 -10.48 -0.99 -22.01
N ARG A 16 -11.11 -1.04 -23.19
CA ARG A 16 -12.52 -1.47 -23.33
C ARG A 16 -12.71 -2.96 -23.02
N ILE A 17 -11.81 -3.81 -23.50
CA ILE A 17 -11.82 -5.27 -23.25
C ILE A 17 -11.66 -5.54 -21.76
N GLU A 18 -10.66 -4.91 -21.13
CA GLU A 18 -10.36 -5.05 -19.70
C GLU A 18 -11.50 -4.56 -18.81
N HIS A 19 -12.14 -3.42 -19.14
CA HIS A 19 -13.25 -2.89 -18.35
C HIS A 19 -14.38 -3.93 -18.22
N GLY A 20 -14.86 -4.47 -19.35
CA GLY A 20 -15.94 -5.46 -19.35
C GLY A 20 -15.59 -6.71 -18.52
N TYR A 21 -14.38 -7.22 -18.72
CA TYR A 21 -13.89 -8.42 -18.02
C TYR A 21 -13.73 -8.19 -16.51
N VAL A 22 -13.00 -7.15 -16.10
CA VAL A 22 -12.71 -6.89 -14.67
C VAL A 22 -13.99 -6.61 -13.87
N ALA A 23 -14.90 -5.80 -14.41
CA ALA A 23 -16.16 -5.51 -13.73
C ALA A 23 -17.05 -6.75 -13.62
N SER A 24 -17.09 -7.59 -14.66
CA SER A 24 -17.85 -8.84 -14.64
C SER A 24 -17.27 -9.87 -13.66
N ARG A 25 -15.94 -10.00 -13.62
CA ARG A 25 -15.22 -10.87 -12.68
C ARG A 25 -15.44 -10.45 -11.23
N ALA A 26 -15.53 -9.15 -10.93
CA ALA A 26 -15.86 -8.67 -9.59
C ALA A 26 -17.21 -9.22 -9.09
N VAL A 27 -18.21 -9.33 -9.96
CA VAL A 27 -19.50 -9.96 -9.63
C VAL A 27 -19.36 -11.49 -9.57
N LEU A 28 -18.87 -12.13 -10.63
CA LEU A 28 -18.86 -13.59 -10.73
C LEU A 28 -18.00 -14.28 -9.66
N ASP A 29 -16.86 -13.69 -9.28
CA ASP A 29 -15.98 -14.25 -8.25
C ASP A 29 -16.51 -14.06 -6.83
N SER A 30 -17.49 -13.16 -6.64
CA SER A 30 -18.01 -12.79 -5.33
C SER A 30 -19.34 -13.48 -4.98
N LEU A 31 -20.06 -13.97 -5.99
CA LEU A 31 -21.35 -14.64 -5.81
C LEU A 31 -21.19 -16.05 -5.22
N PRO A 32 -22.16 -16.50 -4.39
CA PRO A 32 -22.14 -17.85 -3.84
C PRO A 32 -22.40 -18.90 -4.93
N ALA A 33 -21.88 -20.13 -4.73
CA ALA A 33 -21.88 -21.18 -5.75
C ALA A 33 -23.29 -21.56 -6.27
N ASP A 34 -24.31 -21.50 -5.42
CA ASP A 34 -25.70 -21.77 -5.80
C ASP A 34 -26.25 -20.73 -6.79
N ARG A 35 -25.68 -19.52 -6.82
CA ARG A 35 -26.09 -18.45 -7.72
C ARG A 35 -25.86 -18.80 -9.19
N PHE A 36 -24.89 -19.65 -9.51
CA PHE A 36 -24.64 -20.11 -10.89
C PHE A 36 -25.79 -20.94 -11.47
N ALA A 37 -26.64 -21.54 -10.64
CA ALA A 37 -27.84 -22.25 -11.08
C ALA A 37 -29.08 -21.34 -11.20
N LEU A 38 -28.97 -20.06 -10.85
CA LEU A 38 -30.07 -19.10 -10.94
C LEU A 38 -30.48 -18.93 -12.40
N ARG A 39 -31.77 -19.13 -12.68
CA ARG A 39 -32.35 -18.84 -13.99
C ARG A 39 -32.72 -17.35 -14.09
N LEU A 40 -32.17 -16.68 -15.09
CA LEU A 40 -32.36 -15.28 -15.39
C LEU A 40 -33.61 -15.07 -16.28
N ALA A 41 -34.02 -13.82 -16.45
CA ALA A 41 -35.20 -13.46 -17.23
C ALA A 41 -35.12 -13.93 -18.69
N ALA A 42 -33.93 -13.94 -19.28
CA ALA A 42 -33.65 -14.45 -20.62
C ALA A 42 -33.75 -15.99 -20.74
N GLY A 43 -33.98 -16.70 -19.64
CA GLY A 43 -34.15 -18.16 -19.63
C GLY A 43 -32.86 -18.96 -19.50
N TRP A 44 -31.69 -18.31 -19.58
CA TRP A 44 -30.39 -18.87 -19.28
C TRP A 44 -30.13 -18.90 -17.77
N THR A 45 -29.29 -19.85 -17.33
CA THR A 45 -28.70 -19.78 -16.00
C THR A 45 -27.51 -18.82 -15.99
N LEU A 46 -27.12 -18.31 -14.82
CA LEU A 46 -25.89 -17.52 -14.71
C LEU A 46 -24.64 -18.32 -15.19
N LYS A 47 -24.64 -19.64 -15.00
CA LYS A 47 -23.60 -20.52 -15.56
C LYS A 47 -23.58 -20.50 -17.09
N ASP A 48 -24.75 -20.45 -17.73
CA ASP A 48 -24.86 -20.40 -19.18
C ASP A 48 -24.31 -19.06 -19.72
N VAL A 49 -24.58 -17.95 -19.03
CA VAL A 49 -23.98 -16.64 -19.35
C VAL A 49 -22.46 -16.68 -19.23
N LEU A 50 -21.92 -17.25 -18.14
CA LEU A 50 -20.47 -17.42 -18.00
C LEU A 50 -19.86 -18.28 -19.12
N ALA A 51 -20.52 -19.39 -19.46
CA ALA A 51 -20.07 -20.26 -20.55
C ALA A 51 -20.05 -19.53 -21.90
N HIS A 52 -21.09 -18.72 -22.16
CA HIS A 52 -21.19 -17.86 -23.34
C HIS A 52 -20.03 -16.86 -23.40
N LEU A 53 -19.80 -16.07 -22.35
CA LEU A 53 -18.73 -15.06 -22.30
C LEU A 53 -17.35 -15.68 -22.60
N GLY A 54 -17.01 -16.78 -21.94
CA GLY A 54 -15.73 -17.46 -22.17
C GLY A 54 -15.59 -18.01 -23.59
N ALA A 55 -16.65 -18.60 -24.14
CA ALA A 55 -16.62 -19.18 -25.48
C ALA A 55 -16.48 -18.13 -26.59
N TRP A 56 -17.06 -16.93 -26.44
CA TRP A 56 -16.92 -15.87 -27.45
C TRP A 56 -15.51 -15.30 -27.49
N GLU A 57 -14.82 -15.18 -26.36
CA GLU A 57 -13.40 -14.81 -26.38
C GLU A 57 -12.50 -15.91 -26.97
N GLU A 58 -12.83 -17.20 -26.77
CA GLU A 58 -12.16 -18.30 -27.48
C GLU A 58 -12.37 -18.18 -29.00
N ILE A 59 -13.60 -17.89 -29.43
CA ILE A 59 -13.98 -17.69 -30.84
C ILE A 59 -13.28 -16.46 -31.43
N CYS A 60 -13.10 -15.39 -30.66
CA CYS A 60 -12.40 -14.17 -31.09
C CYS A 60 -11.00 -14.49 -31.62
N VAL A 61 -10.23 -15.29 -30.87
CA VAL A 61 -8.87 -15.68 -31.25
C VAL A 61 -8.87 -16.43 -32.59
N ASP A 62 -9.75 -17.41 -32.75
CA ASP A 62 -9.87 -18.19 -33.98
C ASP A 62 -10.36 -17.34 -35.16
N ARG A 63 -11.30 -16.42 -34.92
CA ARG A 63 -11.85 -15.52 -35.93
C ARG A 63 -10.79 -14.59 -36.49
N ILE A 64 -9.97 -14.01 -35.63
CA ILE A 64 -8.88 -13.12 -36.07
C ILE A 64 -7.80 -13.91 -36.80
N ALA A 65 -7.49 -15.15 -36.38
CA ALA A 65 -6.58 -16.02 -37.12
C ALA A 65 -7.09 -16.34 -38.54
N ARG A 66 -8.40 -16.60 -38.69
CA ARG A 66 -9.04 -16.79 -40.00
C ARG A 66 -9.05 -15.53 -40.84
N LEU A 67 -9.31 -14.37 -40.23
CA LEU A 67 -9.26 -13.08 -40.92
C LEU A 67 -7.85 -12.79 -41.47
N ARG A 68 -6.79 -13.09 -40.69
CA ARG A 68 -5.39 -13.04 -41.15
C ARG A 68 -5.11 -13.99 -42.32
N ALA A 69 -5.79 -15.13 -42.37
CA ALA A 69 -5.72 -16.08 -43.50
C ALA A 69 -6.58 -15.68 -44.71
N GLY A 70 -7.29 -14.54 -44.65
CA GLY A 70 -8.18 -14.07 -45.73
C GLY A 70 -9.59 -14.69 -45.70
N GLU A 71 -9.94 -15.43 -44.63
CA GLU A 71 -11.24 -16.07 -44.45
C GLU A 71 -12.15 -15.21 -43.55
N TRP A 72 -12.78 -14.18 -44.11
CA TRP A 72 -13.77 -13.37 -43.39
C TRP A 72 -15.20 -13.89 -43.60
N ARG A 73 -15.95 -14.01 -42.50
CA ARG A 73 -17.40 -14.22 -42.54
C ARG A 73 -18.09 -13.22 -41.60
N PRO A 74 -19.05 -12.42 -42.09
CA PRO A 74 -19.81 -11.52 -41.23
C PRO A 74 -20.69 -12.33 -40.27
N TYR A 75 -21.02 -11.73 -39.13
CA TYR A 75 -22.00 -12.27 -38.19
C TYR A 75 -23.37 -12.40 -38.87
N ASN A 76 -24.11 -13.44 -38.49
CA ASN A 76 -25.54 -13.52 -38.74
C ASN A 76 -26.24 -14.14 -37.52
N ASP A 77 -27.44 -13.66 -37.24
CA ASP A 77 -28.14 -13.96 -35.98
C ASP A 77 -28.47 -15.46 -35.84
N ALA A 78 -28.84 -16.12 -36.93
CA ALA A 78 -29.19 -17.54 -36.92
C ALA A 78 -27.99 -18.44 -36.55
N ASP A 79 -26.80 -18.16 -37.08
CA ASP A 79 -25.57 -18.87 -36.74
C ASP A 79 -25.15 -18.54 -35.30
N THR A 80 -25.32 -17.30 -34.84
CA THR A 80 -25.03 -16.86 -33.47
C THR A 80 -25.91 -17.60 -32.45
N ASP A 81 -27.22 -17.68 -32.69
CA ASP A 81 -28.17 -18.37 -31.81
C ASP A 81 -27.89 -19.87 -31.76
N ALA A 82 -27.71 -20.51 -32.91
CA ALA A 82 -27.35 -21.93 -32.98
C ALA A 82 -26.03 -22.20 -32.24
N ARG A 83 -25.04 -21.32 -32.38
CA ARG A 83 -23.75 -21.43 -31.69
C ARG A 83 -23.90 -21.28 -30.18
N ASN A 84 -24.73 -20.34 -29.71
CA ASN A 84 -25.02 -20.16 -28.30
C ASN A 84 -25.68 -21.42 -27.69
N GLU A 85 -26.65 -22.02 -28.40
CA GLU A 85 -27.28 -23.27 -27.98
C GLU A 85 -26.27 -24.43 -27.88
N GLU A 86 -25.36 -24.55 -28.86
CA GLU A 86 -24.27 -25.53 -28.83
C GLU A 86 -23.35 -25.33 -27.62
N ILE A 87 -22.97 -24.09 -27.32
CA ILE A 87 -22.10 -23.76 -26.17
C ILE A 87 -22.78 -24.20 -24.88
N VAL A 88 -24.03 -23.79 -24.65
CA VAL A 88 -24.82 -24.15 -23.46
C VAL A 88 -24.98 -25.67 -23.32
N ALA A 89 -25.24 -26.37 -24.43
CA ALA A 89 -25.34 -27.82 -24.43
C ALA A 89 -24.01 -28.50 -24.08
N ALA A 90 -22.89 -28.01 -24.64
CA ALA A 90 -21.55 -28.56 -24.44
C ALA A 90 -21.00 -28.31 -23.03
N THR A 91 -21.39 -27.21 -22.38
CA THR A 91 -20.94 -26.84 -21.03
C THR A 91 -21.90 -27.29 -19.92
N ARG A 92 -22.96 -28.02 -20.25
CA ARG A 92 -24.00 -28.46 -19.32
C ARG A 92 -23.44 -29.12 -18.06
N ASP A 93 -22.43 -29.99 -18.21
CA ASP A 93 -21.83 -30.76 -17.12
C ASP A 93 -20.48 -30.20 -16.64
N VAL A 94 -20.07 -29.03 -17.15
CA VAL A 94 -18.88 -28.30 -16.69
C VAL A 94 -19.24 -27.48 -15.46
N ASP A 95 -18.37 -27.48 -14.46
CA ASP A 95 -18.56 -26.71 -13.23
C ASP A 95 -18.18 -25.22 -13.43
N PRO A 96 -18.76 -24.29 -12.65
CA PRO A 96 -18.42 -22.87 -12.77
C PRO A 96 -16.93 -22.54 -12.57
N PRO A 97 -16.18 -23.14 -11.62
CA PRO A 97 -14.75 -22.87 -11.47
C PRO A 97 -13.93 -23.17 -12.73
N GLU A 98 -14.20 -24.28 -13.44
CA GLU A 98 -13.53 -24.58 -14.71
C GLU A 98 -13.92 -23.57 -15.79
N LEU A 99 -15.18 -23.13 -15.86
CA LEU A 99 -15.61 -22.12 -16.83
C LEU A 99 -14.96 -20.76 -16.57
N LEU A 100 -14.85 -20.33 -15.31
CA LEU A 100 -14.13 -19.11 -14.92
C LEU A 100 -12.65 -19.18 -15.32
N ARG A 101 -12.00 -20.35 -15.12
CA ARG A 101 -10.62 -20.58 -15.53
C ARG A 101 -10.46 -20.52 -17.06
N ARG A 102 -11.34 -21.17 -17.81
CA ARG A 102 -11.35 -21.12 -19.29
C ARG A 102 -11.51 -19.70 -19.81
N TRP A 103 -12.44 -18.93 -19.25
CA TRP A 103 -12.62 -17.54 -19.63
C TRP A 103 -11.36 -16.72 -19.34
N GLY A 104 -10.74 -16.89 -18.16
CA GLY A 104 -9.47 -16.22 -17.87
C GLY A 104 -8.33 -16.56 -18.85
N ASP A 105 -8.22 -17.83 -19.25
CA ASP A 105 -7.24 -18.24 -20.27
C ASP A 105 -7.55 -17.66 -21.66
N ALA A 106 -8.83 -17.61 -22.04
CA ALA A 106 -9.28 -17.01 -23.30
C ALA A 106 -9.01 -15.51 -23.33
N HIS A 107 -9.33 -14.82 -22.24
CA HIS A 107 -9.10 -13.39 -22.06
C HIS A 107 -7.64 -13.03 -22.22
N ALA A 108 -6.75 -13.75 -21.54
CA ALA A 108 -5.31 -13.55 -21.66
C ALA A 108 -4.83 -13.66 -23.12
N LYS A 109 -5.34 -14.64 -23.88
CA LYS A 109 -5.01 -14.79 -25.30
C LYS A 109 -5.56 -13.65 -26.16
N VAL A 110 -6.76 -13.13 -25.85
CA VAL A 110 -7.29 -11.95 -26.54
C VAL A 110 -6.40 -10.73 -26.29
N LEU A 111 -5.94 -10.51 -25.06
CA LEU A 111 -5.02 -9.40 -24.75
C LEU A 111 -3.70 -9.53 -25.50
N GLU A 112 -3.10 -10.73 -25.53
CA GLU A 112 -1.89 -11.03 -26.31
C GLU A 112 -2.11 -10.79 -27.80
N LEU A 113 -3.26 -11.22 -28.32
CA LEU A 113 -3.65 -11.03 -29.71
C LEU A 113 -3.76 -9.56 -30.06
N VAL A 114 -4.49 -8.76 -29.25
CA VAL A 114 -4.65 -7.32 -29.45
C VAL A 114 -3.29 -6.61 -29.36
N ALA A 115 -2.44 -7.02 -28.41
CA ALA A 115 -1.08 -6.51 -28.30
C ALA A 115 -0.25 -6.79 -29.56
N SER A 116 -0.48 -7.93 -30.23
CA SER A 116 0.22 -8.36 -31.45
C SER A 116 -0.27 -7.68 -32.74
N LEU A 117 -1.42 -6.99 -32.73
CA LEU A 117 -1.97 -6.37 -33.94
C LEU A 117 -1.00 -5.36 -34.54
N THR A 118 -0.83 -5.40 -35.86
CA THR A 118 -0.12 -4.35 -36.60
C THR A 118 -0.98 -3.10 -36.75
N GLU A 119 -0.38 -1.95 -37.07
CA GLU A 119 -1.14 -0.73 -37.34
C GLU A 119 -2.07 -0.87 -38.56
N GLU A 120 -1.71 -1.70 -39.55
CA GLU A 120 -2.56 -2.01 -40.70
C GLU A 120 -3.79 -2.83 -40.29
N GLU A 121 -3.60 -3.86 -39.45
CA GLU A 121 -4.69 -4.65 -38.90
C GLU A 121 -5.61 -3.81 -38.01
N LEU A 122 -5.05 -2.89 -37.21
CA LEU A 122 -5.84 -1.99 -36.35
C LEU A 122 -6.65 -0.96 -37.16
N ALA A 123 -6.15 -0.58 -38.35
CA ALA A 123 -6.86 0.30 -39.27
C ALA A 123 -7.97 -0.41 -40.07
N ASP A 124 -7.96 -1.74 -40.10
CA ASP A 124 -8.99 -2.55 -40.75
C ASP A 124 -10.18 -2.78 -39.81
N GLU A 125 -11.31 -2.19 -40.16
CA GLU A 125 -12.56 -2.25 -39.39
C GLU A 125 -12.99 -3.69 -39.08
N ARG A 126 -12.67 -4.67 -39.94
CA ARG A 126 -13.03 -6.07 -39.72
C ARG A 126 -12.39 -6.65 -38.47
N PHE A 127 -11.14 -6.28 -38.17
CA PHE A 127 -10.46 -6.73 -36.95
C PHE A 127 -11.10 -6.09 -35.72
N VAL A 128 -11.31 -4.78 -35.75
CA VAL A 128 -11.87 -4.03 -34.61
C VAL A 128 -13.31 -4.45 -34.33
N THR A 129 -14.14 -4.62 -35.36
CA THR A 129 -15.52 -5.10 -35.23
C THR A 129 -15.59 -6.52 -34.69
N ALA A 130 -14.74 -7.43 -35.18
CA ALA A 130 -14.69 -8.80 -34.66
C ALA A 130 -14.30 -8.85 -33.19
N ILE A 131 -13.25 -8.11 -32.80
CA ILE A 131 -12.81 -8.04 -31.40
C ILE A 131 -13.90 -7.42 -30.53
N ALA A 132 -14.47 -6.28 -30.94
CA ALA A 132 -15.50 -5.61 -30.18
C ALA A 132 -16.73 -6.52 -29.94
N ALA A 133 -17.23 -7.13 -31.01
CA ALA A 133 -18.40 -8.00 -30.96
C ALA A 133 -18.16 -9.24 -30.08
N ASP A 134 -16.98 -9.86 -30.16
CA ASP A 134 -16.68 -11.09 -29.42
C ASP A 134 -16.18 -10.83 -27.98
N THR A 135 -15.97 -9.58 -27.55
CA THR A 135 -15.50 -9.28 -26.17
C THR A 135 -16.36 -8.30 -25.37
N TYR A 136 -16.47 -7.02 -25.80
CA TYR A 136 -16.95 -5.96 -24.91
C TYR A 136 -18.26 -5.30 -25.37
N GLU A 137 -18.61 -5.40 -26.65
CA GLU A 137 -19.79 -4.72 -27.20
C GLU A 137 -21.10 -5.30 -26.66
N HIS A 138 -21.13 -6.61 -26.38
CA HIS A 138 -22.26 -7.32 -25.77
C HIS A 138 -22.18 -7.39 -24.23
N SER A 139 -21.14 -6.80 -23.62
CA SER A 139 -21.03 -6.70 -22.15
C SER A 139 -22.17 -5.91 -21.50
N PRO A 140 -22.72 -4.81 -22.06
CA PRO A 140 -23.86 -4.10 -21.46
C PRO A 140 -25.09 -4.98 -21.21
N ASP A 141 -25.39 -5.88 -22.14
CA ASP A 141 -26.51 -6.83 -22.00
C ASP A 141 -26.21 -7.82 -20.87
N HIS A 142 -24.98 -8.31 -20.77
CA HIS A 142 -24.58 -9.19 -19.68
C HIS A 142 -24.37 -8.48 -18.33
N PHE A 143 -24.09 -7.18 -18.28
CA PHE A 143 -24.09 -6.43 -17.02
C PHE A 143 -25.49 -6.41 -16.40
N ALA A 144 -26.55 -6.39 -17.21
CA ALA A 144 -27.91 -6.54 -16.71
C ALA A 144 -28.14 -7.95 -16.14
N ASP A 145 -27.68 -9.00 -16.82
CA ASP A 145 -27.75 -10.40 -16.35
C ASP A 145 -26.98 -10.62 -15.03
N LEU A 146 -25.74 -10.13 -14.96
CA LEU A 146 -24.91 -10.15 -13.77
C LEU A 146 -25.55 -9.35 -12.63
N GLY A 147 -26.08 -8.17 -12.94
CA GLY A 147 -26.83 -7.34 -12.01
C GLY A 147 -28.09 -8.03 -11.48
N ALA A 148 -28.80 -8.82 -12.29
CA ALA A 148 -29.95 -9.60 -11.87
C ALA A 148 -29.58 -10.78 -10.94
N ALA A 149 -28.34 -11.27 -11.03
CA ALA A 149 -27.82 -12.30 -10.13
C ALA A 149 -27.43 -11.78 -8.73
N VAL A 150 -27.24 -10.46 -8.59
CA VAL A 150 -27.00 -9.78 -7.31
C VAL A 150 -28.34 -9.55 -6.59
N ARG A 151 -28.67 -10.41 -5.62
CA ARG A 151 -30.01 -10.46 -5.01
C ARG A 151 -30.06 -9.99 -3.55
N THR A 152 -28.92 -9.86 -2.91
CA THR A 152 -28.81 -9.46 -1.49
C THR A 152 -27.82 -8.32 -1.33
N SER A 153 -27.97 -7.59 -0.23
CA SER A 153 -27.04 -6.53 0.18
C SER A 153 -25.62 -7.09 0.32
N LYS A 154 -25.50 -8.31 0.82
CA LYS A 154 -24.26 -9.06 0.93
C LYS A 154 -23.62 -9.36 -0.43
N ASP A 155 -24.40 -9.81 -1.43
CA ASP A 155 -23.87 -10.05 -2.78
C ASP A 155 -23.27 -8.75 -3.35
N LEU A 156 -24.01 -7.64 -3.23
CA LEU A 156 -23.57 -6.36 -3.77
C LEU A 156 -22.32 -5.84 -3.05
N ALA A 157 -22.29 -5.92 -1.71
CA ALA A 157 -21.12 -5.54 -0.93
C ALA A 157 -19.88 -6.41 -1.27
N LEU A 158 -20.08 -7.72 -1.52
CA LEU A 158 -18.99 -8.60 -1.93
C LEU A 158 -18.47 -8.24 -3.34
N ALA A 159 -19.34 -7.91 -4.30
CA ALA A 159 -18.93 -7.47 -5.64
C ALA A 159 -18.14 -6.14 -5.60
N VAL A 160 -18.64 -5.17 -4.82
CA VAL A 160 -17.96 -3.89 -4.58
C VAL A 160 -16.57 -4.13 -3.99
N ASN A 161 -16.45 -4.96 -2.96
CA ASN A 161 -15.16 -5.27 -2.34
C ASN A 161 -14.23 -6.07 -3.26
N ALA A 162 -14.77 -6.95 -4.11
CA ALA A 162 -13.97 -7.72 -5.07
C ALA A 162 -13.29 -6.81 -6.10
N GLY A 163 -13.96 -5.77 -6.58
CA GLY A 163 -13.36 -4.75 -7.45
C GLY A 163 -12.43 -3.78 -6.70
N TRP A 164 -12.82 -3.39 -5.48
CA TRP A 164 -12.06 -2.43 -4.66
C TRP A 164 -10.66 -2.90 -4.30
N VAL A 165 -10.53 -4.15 -3.83
CA VAL A 165 -9.25 -4.68 -3.33
C VAL A 165 -8.10 -4.56 -4.34
N PRO A 166 -8.21 -5.05 -5.60
CA PRO A 166 -7.14 -4.87 -6.57
C PRO A 166 -6.89 -3.40 -6.93
N PHE A 167 -7.94 -2.58 -7.07
CA PHE A 167 -7.82 -1.15 -7.38
C PHE A 167 -7.04 -0.39 -6.28
N ARG A 168 -7.47 -0.51 -5.03
CA ARG A 168 -6.86 0.20 -3.90
C ARG A 168 -5.42 -0.25 -3.64
N LEU A 169 -5.14 -1.54 -3.83
CA LEU A 169 -3.79 -2.08 -3.68
C LEU A 169 -2.88 -1.72 -4.86
N ALA A 170 -3.41 -1.52 -6.06
CA ALA A 170 -2.65 -0.98 -7.19
C ALA A 170 -2.22 0.47 -6.90
N LEU A 171 -3.14 1.32 -6.43
CA LEU A 171 -2.80 2.69 -5.98
C LEU A 171 -1.72 2.71 -4.90
N MET A 172 -1.83 1.82 -3.89
CA MET A 172 -0.79 1.68 -2.86
C MET A 172 0.56 1.25 -3.45
N SER A 173 0.54 0.36 -4.43
CA SER A 173 1.76 -0.18 -5.05
C SER A 173 2.56 0.87 -5.81
N LEU A 174 1.93 1.98 -6.25
CA LEU A 174 2.62 3.08 -6.92
C LEU A 174 3.66 3.79 -6.03
N GLY A 175 3.48 3.75 -4.70
CA GLY A 175 4.26 4.58 -3.78
C GLY A 175 3.97 6.07 -3.96
N HIS A 176 4.60 6.92 -3.16
CA HIS A 176 4.30 8.35 -3.13
C HIS A 176 4.58 9.05 -4.48
N SER A 177 5.78 8.85 -5.03
CA SER A 177 6.17 9.42 -6.33
C SER A 177 5.37 8.85 -7.51
N GLY A 178 4.84 7.63 -7.38
CA GLY A 178 3.95 7.07 -8.40
C GLY A 178 2.55 7.70 -8.34
N LEU A 179 2.05 8.06 -7.16
CA LEU A 179 0.78 8.78 -7.01
C LEU A 179 0.84 10.19 -7.63
N ASP A 180 2.00 10.84 -7.60
CA ASP A 180 2.23 12.14 -8.24
C ASP A 180 2.47 12.07 -9.75
N ALA A 181 2.71 10.87 -10.29
CA ALA A 181 2.91 10.67 -11.72
C ALA A 181 1.63 10.93 -12.50
N ARG A 182 1.78 11.32 -13.78
CA ARG A 182 0.66 11.64 -14.66
C ARG A 182 0.10 10.38 -15.31
N THR A 183 -1.22 10.26 -15.31
CA THR A 183 -1.94 9.28 -16.12
C THR A 183 -1.95 9.72 -17.59
N PRO A 184 -2.28 8.82 -18.54
CA PRO A 184 -2.41 9.17 -19.96
C PRO A 184 -3.46 10.27 -20.22
N ALA A 185 -4.47 10.40 -19.36
CA ALA A 185 -5.48 11.47 -19.42
C ALA A 185 -4.98 12.83 -18.87
N GLY A 186 -3.75 12.89 -18.35
CA GLY A 186 -3.11 14.12 -17.83
C GLY A 186 -3.42 14.42 -16.36
N TRP A 187 -4.19 13.59 -15.67
CA TRP A 187 -4.41 13.65 -14.22
C TRP A 187 -3.20 13.07 -13.48
N THR A 188 -3.03 13.38 -12.20
CA THR A 188 -2.16 12.56 -11.35
C THR A 188 -2.89 11.30 -10.88
N TYR A 189 -2.19 10.27 -10.43
CA TYR A 189 -2.85 9.13 -9.79
C TYR A 189 -3.49 9.50 -8.44
N THR A 190 -3.02 10.56 -7.78
CA THR A 190 -3.72 11.21 -6.66
C THR A 190 -5.06 11.80 -7.10
N ASP A 191 -5.11 12.47 -8.26
CA ASP A 191 -6.35 13.02 -8.83
C ASP A 191 -7.34 11.90 -9.16
N LEU A 192 -6.84 10.80 -9.74
CA LEU A 192 -7.65 9.61 -10.03
C LEU A 192 -8.28 9.03 -8.75
N ALA A 193 -7.49 8.87 -7.69
CA ALA A 193 -8.01 8.39 -6.40
C ALA A 193 -9.08 9.33 -5.82
N ALA A 194 -8.87 10.65 -5.88
CA ALA A 194 -9.84 11.64 -5.40
C ALA A 194 -11.14 11.64 -6.22
N HIS A 195 -11.02 11.45 -7.54
CA HIS A 195 -12.14 11.30 -8.48
C HIS A 195 -12.99 10.09 -8.11
N THR A 196 -12.38 8.91 -7.94
CA THR A 196 -13.09 7.70 -7.52
C THR A 196 -13.78 7.88 -6.17
N ALA A 197 -13.09 8.46 -5.18
CA ALA A 197 -13.66 8.75 -3.86
C ALA A 197 -14.91 9.65 -3.93
N ALA A 198 -14.89 10.65 -4.81
CA ALA A 198 -15.99 11.59 -4.96
C ALA A 198 -17.26 10.94 -5.52
N TRP A 199 -17.11 10.00 -6.47
CA TRP A 199 -18.23 9.27 -7.06
C TRP A 199 -18.81 8.25 -6.09
N GLU A 200 -17.99 7.56 -5.31
CA GLU A 200 -18.46 6.67 -4.25
C GLU A 200 -19.21 7.40 -3.14
N ASP A 201 -18.68 8.54 -2.67
CA ASP A 201 -19.37 9.36 -1.68
C ASP A 201 -20.73 9.85 -2.20
N LEU A 202 -20.79 10.27 -3.48
CA LEU A 202 -22.06 10.63 -4.10
C LEU A 202 -23.02 9.44 -4.20
N ALA A 203 -22.51 8.25 -4.53
CA ALA A 203 -23.30 7.02 -4.56
C ALA A 203 -23.85 6.65 -3.17
N ALA A 204 -23.02 6.73 -2.12
CA ALA A 204 -23.43 6.47 -0.75
C ALA A 204 -24.56 7.43 -0.31
N ARG A 205 -24.44 8.72 -0.62
CA ARG A 205 -25.50 9.71 -0.34
C ARG A 205 -26.80 9.42 -1.09
N ARG A 206 -26.72 9.04 -2.37
CA ARG A 206 -27.89 8.68 -3.18
C ARG A 206 -28.57 7.41 -2.70
N LEU A 207 -27.80 6.40 -2.25
CA LEU A 207 -28.36 5.21 -1.61
C LEU A 207 -29.06 5.56 -0.30
N ALA A 208 -28.44 6.39 0.53
CA ALA A 208 -29.02 6.81 1.79
C ALA A 208 -30.36 7.54 1.58
N GLU A 209 -30.45 8.44 0.60
CA GLU A 209 -31.69 9.15 0.23
C GLU A 209 -32.76 8.19 -0.33
N MET A 210 -32.39 7.28 -1.23
CA MET A 210 -33.32 6.26 -1.73
C MET A 210 -33.87 5.42 -0.58
N ARG A 211 -33.00 4.96 0.33
CA ARG A 211 -33.37 4.15 1.49
C ARG A 211 -34.30 4.90 2.46
N THR A 212 -34.01 6.17 2.78
CA THR A 212 -34.86 6.96 3.68
C THR A 212 -36.21 7.32 3.06
N SER A 213 -36.31 7.35 1.73
CA SER A 213 -37.58 7.48 1.01
C SER A 213 -38.41 6.19 0.93
N GLY A 214 -37.92 5.08 1.50
CA GLY A 214 -38.56 3.77 1.39
C GLY A 214 -38.52 3.19 -0.02
N GLY A 215 -37.52 3.57 -0.83
CA GLY A 215 -37.40 3.11 -2.22
C GLY A 215 -38.39 3.76 -3.19
N THR A 216 -38.98 4.90 -2.83
CA THR A 216 -39.94 5.64 -3.68
C THR A 216 -39.27 6.76 -4.49
N VAL A 217 -38.08 7.18 -4.09
CA VAL A 217 -37.26 8.19 -4.77
C VAL A 217 -35.98 7.53 -5.27
N PHE A 218 -35.63 7.80 -6.53
CA PHE A 218 -34.40 7.35 -7.18
C PHE A 218 -33.57 8.58 -7.57
N PRO A 219 -32.71 9.10 -6.67
CA PRO A 219 -32.03 10.36 -6.88
C PRO A 219 -31.12 10.31 -8.12
N LYS A 220 -31.20 11.35 -8.97
CA LYS A 220 -30.23 11.56 -10.04
C LYS A 220 -28.91 12.05 -9.44
N SER A 221 -27.81 11.97 -10.19
CA SER A 221 -26.52 12.52 -9.75
C SER A 221 -26.59 14.02 -9.50
N GLY A 222 -27.41 14.75 -10.26
CA GLY A 222 -27.63 16.19 -10.11
C GLY A 222 -26.40 17.04 -10.47
N VAL A 223 -25.37 16.42 -11.06
CA VAL A 223 -24.12 17.07 -11.44
C VAL A 223 -23.84 16.82 -12.91
N ASP A 224 -23.22 17.82 -13.55
CA ASP A 224 -22.49 17.62 -14.79
C ASP A 224 -21.17 16.90 -14.46
N ALA A 225 -20.89 15.80 -15.17
CA ALA A 225 -19.75 14.93 -14.85
C ALA A 225 -18.41 15.64 -15.05
N ASP A 226 -18.26 16.41 -16.12
CA ASP A 226 -17.02 17.12 -16.43
C ASP A 226 -16.76 18.24 -15.42
N GLU A 227 -17.78 19.04 -15.10
CA GLU A 227 -17.67 20.08 -14.06
C GLU A 227 -17.39 19.47 -12.68
N PHE A 228 -18.04 18.36 -12.35
CA PHE A 228 -17.82 17.64 -11.10
C PHE A 228 -16.37 17.15 -10.99
N ASN A 229 -15.88 16.45 -12.00
CA ASN A 229 -14.51 15.92 -12.05
C ASN A 229 -13.49 17.06 -11.99
N ALA A 230 -13.69 18.14 -12.74
CA ALA A 230 -12.79 19.30 -12.73
C ALA A 230 -12.69 19.96 -11.34
N ARG A 231 -13.80 20.06 -10.59
CA ARG A 231 -13.79 20.56 -9.20
C ARG A 231 -13.06 19.61 -8.25
N VAL A 232 -13.20 18.30 -8.44
CA VAL A 232 -12.48 17.28 -7.66
C VAL A 232 -10.97 17.39 -7.90
N VAL A 233 -10.53 17.47 -9.15
CA VAL A 233 -9.11 17.65 -9.50
C VAL A 233 -8.57 19.01 -9.04
N ALA A 234 -9.40 20.05 -9.01
CA ALA A 234 -8.95 21.35 -8.51
C ALA A 234 -8.60 21.33 -7.01
N ARG A 235 -9.35 20.56 -6.20
CA ARG A 235 -9.16 20.51 -4.74
C ARG A 235 -8.00 19.64 -4.27
N THR A 236 -7.43 18.78 -5.11
CA THR A 236 -6.27 17.93 -4.77
C THR A 236 -4.94 18.69 -4.81
N LYS A 237 -4.89 19.84 -5.49
CA LYS A 237 -3.66 20.62 -5.69
C LYS A 237 -2.98 20.95 -4.36
N GLY A 238 -1.73 20.49 -4.22
CA GLY A 238 -0.90 20.74 -3.04
C GLY A 238 -1.31 19.95 -1.78
N ARG A 239 -2.26 19.01 -1.90
CA ARG A 239 -2.63 18.11 -0.81
C ARG A 239 -1.73 16.89 -0.78
N ASP A 240 -1.57 16.32 0.40
CA ASP A 240 -0.85 15.06 0.59
C ASP A 240 -1.67 13.89 0.02
N SER A 241 -1.03 13.06 -0.82
CA SER A 241 -1.67 11.89 -1.43
C SER A 241 -2.22 10.91 -0.39
N ARG A 242 -1.63 10.83 0.81
CA ARG A 242 -2.09 9.97 1.91
C ARG A 242 -3.45 10.40 2.45
N ASP A 243 -3.70 11.71 2.51
CA ASP A 243 -5.01 12.22 2.91
C ASP A 243 -6.07 11.88 1.88
N ILE A 244 -5.72 11.93 0.58
CA ILE A 244 -6.62 11.55 -0.50
C ILE A 244 -6.92 10.05 -0.50
N LEU A 245 -5.93 9.20 -0.25
CA LEU A 245 -6.15 7.76 -0.12
C LEU A 245 -7.03 7.43 1.10
N ARG A 246 -6.90 8.18 2.21
CA ARG A 246 -7.80 8.04 3.36
C ARG A 246 -9.23 8.48 3.03
N GLU A 247 -9.41 9.58 2.29
CA GLU A 247 -10.74 10.00 1.80
C GLU A 247 -11.38 8.92 0.92
N LEU A 248 -10.58 8.27 0.06
CA LEU A 248 -11.00 7.15 -0.75
C LEU A 248 -11.44 5.95 0.13
N ASP A 249 -10.63 5.56 1.11
CA ASP A 249 -10.97 4.48 2.06
C ASP A 249 -12.24 4.78 2.88
N ASP A 250 -12.44 6.04 3.26
CA ASP A 250 -13.61 6.51 4.00
C ASP A 250 -14.88 6.50 3.14
N ALA A 251 -14.79 6.94 1.88
CA ALA A 251 -15.88 6.91 0.91
C ALA A 251 -16.34 5.47 0.62
N HIS A 252 -15.39 4.55 0.41
CA HIS A 252 -15.68 3.13 0.18
C HIS A 252 -16.38 2.51 1.37
N ARG A 253 -15.87 2.76 2.58
CA ARG A 253 -16.51 2.29 3.81
C ARG A 253 -17.93 2.84 3.96
N ALA A 254 -18.15 4.12 3.67
CA ALA A 254 -19.48 4.72 3.71
C ALA A 254 -20.44 4.08 2.70
N LEU A 255 -19.98 3.82 1.47
CA LEU A 255 -20.75 3.14 0.44
C LEU A 255 -21.15 1.71 0.87
N VAL A 256 -20.18 0.92 1.34
CA VAL A 256 -20.44 -0.46 1.82
C VAL A 256 -21.45 -0.44 2.98
N VAL A 257 -21.28 0.46 3.94
CA VAL A 257 -22.22 0.61 5.08
C VAL A 257 -23.63 0.95 4.61
N GLU A 258 -23.81 1.77 3.57
CA GLU A 258 -25.15 2.05 3.04
C GLU A 258 -25.71 0.88 2.23
N ILE A 259 -24.87 0.13 1.51
CA ILE A 259 -25.28 -1.11 0.81
C ILE A 259 -25.79 -2.15 1.81
N GLU A 260 -25.08 -2.37 2.91
CA GLU A 260 -25.45 -3.34 3.96
C GLU A 260 -26.79 -3.03 4.65
N LYS A 261 -27.29 -1.79 4.51
CA LYS A 261 -28.60 -1.38 5.03
C LYS A 261 -29.74 -1.60 4.03
N LEU A 262 -29.46 -2.03 2.81
CA LEU A 262 -30.48 -2.26 1.80
C LEU A 262 -31.26 -3.55 2.09
N PRO A 263 -32.60 -3.53 2.02
CA PRO A 263 -33.39 -4.76 2.14
C PRO A 263 -33.11 -5.72 0.98
N ASP A 264 -32.87 -7.00 1.29
CA ASP A 264 -32.65 -8.02 0.25
C ASP A 264 -33.87 -8.19 -0.66
N ASP A 265 -35.09 -8.03 -0.12
CA ASP A 265 -36.30 -8.08 -0.94
C ASP A 265 -36.44 -6.88 -1.88
N TYR A 266 -35.86 -5.72 -1.54
CA TYR A 266 -35.74 -4.59 -2.46
C TYR A 266 -34.79 -4.93 -3.61
N LEU A 267 -33.61 -5.50 -3.33
CA LEU A 267 -32.62 -5.86 -4.34
C LEU A 267 -33.11 -7.00 -5.25
N ALA A 268 -33.94 -7.90 -4.72
CA ALA A 268 -34.57 -8.96 -5.50
C ALA A 268 -35.79 -8.51 -6.33
N ARG A 269 -36.39 -7.34 -6.05
CA ARG A 269 -37.62 -6.84 -6.71
C ARG A 269 -37.40 -5.68 -7.65
N ASN A 270 -36.43 -4.82 -7.38
CA ASN A 270 -36.19 -3.65 -8.22
C ASN A 270 -35.33 -4.06 -9.40
N ASP A 271 -35.82 -3.76 -10.60
CA ASP A 271 -35.05 -3.81 -11.83
C ASP A 271 -33.90 -2.79 -11.75
N SER A 272 -32.81 -3.27 -11.14
CA SER A 272 -31.42 -2.83 -11.10
C SER A 272 -31.04 -1.38 -10.80
N TRP A 273 -31.92 -0.43 -10.40
CA TRP A 273 -31.44 0.95 -10.13
C TRP A 273 -30.28 0.99 -9.12
N ALA A 274 -30.41 0.35 -7.96
CA ALA A 274 -29.34 0.33 -6.97
C ALA A 274 -28.11 -0.45 -7.47
N ASN A 275 -28.32 -1.59 -8.15
CA ASN A 275 -27.23 -2.40 -8.69
C ASN A 275 -26.45 -1.62 -9.76
N ALA A 276 -27.12 -1.03 -10.75
CA ALA A 276 -26.52 -0.23 -11.81
C ALA A 276 -25.84 1.03 -11.27
N MET A 277 -26.49 1.73 -10.33
CA MET A 277 -25.92 2.92 -9.72
C MET A 277 -24.66 2.60 -8.91
N VAL A 278 -24.70 1.55 -8.08
CA VAL A 278 -23.50 1.10 -7.34
C VAL A 278 -22.42 0.63 -8.29
N ALA A 279 -22.74 -0.21 -9.28
CA ALA A 279 -21.78 -0.71 -10.27
C ALA A 279 -21.01 0.44 -10.96
N GLY A 280 -21.75 1.40 -11.53
CA GLY A 280 -21.18 2.53 -12.25
C GLY A 280 -20.46 3.56 -11.38
N ASN A 281 -20.47 3.42 -10.05
CA ASN A 281 -19.75 4.31 -9.13
C ASN A 281 -18.78 3.54 -8.20
N SER A 282 -18.57 2.24 -8.43
CA SER A 282 -17.65 1.39 -7.66
C SER A 282 -16.95 0.37 -8.56
N TYR A 283 -17.25 -0.92 -8.47
CA TYR A 283 -16.51 -1.99 -9.17
C TYR A 283 -16.48 -1.85 -10.70
N GLY A 284 -17.53 -1.30 -11.34
CA GLY A 284 -17.51 -0.94 -12.75
C GLY A 284 -16.58 0.24 -13.02
N HIS A 285 -16.68 1.29 -12.21
CA HIS A 285 -15.84 2.48 -12.32
C HIS A 285 -14.35 2.20 -12.03
N TYR A 286 -14.02 1.30 -11.10
CA TYR A 286 -12.62 0.84 -10.90
C TYR A 286 -12.11 0.12 -12.15
N ALA A 287 -12.96 -0.68 -12.79
CA ALA A 287 -12.62 -1.42 -13.98
C ALA A 287 -12.40 -0.51 -15.20
N GLU A 288 -13.15 0.60 -15.31
CA GLU A 288 -12.89 1.65 -16.32
C GLU A 288 -11.45 2.19 -16.22
N HIS A 289 -10.93 2.33 -15.01
CA HIS A 289 -9.57 2.81 -14.74
C HIS A 289 -8.53 1.70 -14.60
N HIS A 290 -8.89 0.42 -14.82
CA HIS A 290 -8.00 -0.71 -14.58
C HIS A 290 -6.73 -0.62 -15.43
N THR A 291 -6.86 -0.53 -16.75
CA THR A 291 -5.70 -0.48 -17.66
C THR A 291 -4.82 0.75 -17.38
N GLU A 292 -5.45 1.92 -17.16
CA GLU A 292 -4.75 3.17 -16.85
C GLU A 292 -3.92 3.05 -15.57
N LEU A 293 -4.50 2.49 -14.50
CA LEU A 293 -3.84 2.32 -13.21
C LEU A 293 -2.76 1.24 -13.24
N PHE A 294 -3.09 0.07 -13.76
CA PHE A 294 -2.19 -1.09 -13.75
C PHE A 294 -0.98 -0.90 -14.67
N SER A 295 -1.08 -0.03 -15.69
CA SER A 295 0.07 0.35 -16.51
C SER A 295 1.20 1.04 -15.74
N ALA A 296 0.89 1.69 -14.60
CA ALA A 296 1.87 2.37 -13.75
C ALA A 296 2.34 1.54 -12.55
N VAL A 297 1.75 0.37 -12.32
CA VAL A 297 2.17 -0.49 -11.21
C VAL A 297 3.60 -1.00 -11.47
N PRO A 298 4.52 -0.85 -10.50
CA PRO A 298 5.88 -1.35 -10.64
C PRO A 298 5.86 -2.86 -10.80
N LYS A 299 6.46 -3.35 -11.89
CA LYS A 299 6.43 -4.76 -12.26
C LYS A 299 7.80 -5.39 -12.35
N ARG A 300 8.88 -4.59 -12.36
CA ARG A 300 10.25 -5.09 -12.34
C ARG A 300 10.83 -5.09 -10.92
N PRO A 301 11.70 -6.06 -10.57
CA PRO A 301 12.37 -6.06 -9.26
C PRO A 301 13.05 -4.73 -8.93
N ARG A 302 13.69 -4.09 -9.92
CA ARG A 302 14.32 -2.77 -9.75
C ARG A 302 13.32 -1.69 -9.32
N GLU A 303 12.17 -1.61 -9.98
CA GLU A 303 11.13 -0.61 -9.71
C GLU A 303 10.55 -0.82 -8.30
N VAL A 304 10.28 -2.08 -7.93
CA VAL A 304 9.81 -2.43 -6.59
C VAL A 304 10.84 -2.08 -5.52
N LEU A 305 12.13 -2.36 -5.75
CA LEU A 305 13.21 -1.94 -4.83
C LEU A 305 13.30 -0.41 -4.68
N GLU A 306 13.01 0.35 -5.73
CA GLU A 306 12.92 1.81 -5.64
C GLU A 306 11.76 2.24 -4.73
N ARG A 307 10.57 1.64 -4.87
CA ARG A 307 9.43 1.89 -3.97
C ARG A 307 9.72 1.49 -2.52
N MET A 308 10.35 0.32 -2.32
CA MET A 308 10.76 -0.15 -0.99
C MET A 308 11.70 0.85 -0.29
N ARG A 309 12.63 1.47 -1.04
CA ARG A 309 13.54 2.49 -0.49
C ARG A 309 12.81 3.80 -0.20
N GLU A 310 11.87 4.18 -1.05
CA GLU A 310 11.03 5.36 -0.88
C GLU A 310 10.23 5.32 0.43
N GLY A 311 9.60 4.18 0.76
CA GLY A 311 8.87 4.04 2.03
C GLY A 311 9.77 3.82 3.25
N TRP A 312 10.84 3.05 3.11
CA TRP A 312 11.73 2.72 4.24
C TRP A 312 12.50 3.92 4.78
N ARG A 313 13.04 4.78 3.91
CA ARG A 313 13.95 5.86 4.33
C ARG A 313 13.29 6.88 5.28
N PRO A 314 12.09 7.43 4.98
CA PRO A 314 11.42 8.33 5.91
C PRO A 314 11.08 7.64 7.23
N PHE A 315 10.51 6.43 7.19
CA PHE A 315 10.13 5.67 8.37
C PHE A 315 11.32 5.35 9.27
N ARG A 316 12.38 4.77 8.70
CA ARG A 316 13.58 4.42 9.47
C ARG A 316 14.32 5.65 9.98
N GLY A 317 14.29 6.75 9.22
CA GLY A 317 14.86 8.04 9.61
C GLY A 317 14.08 8.78 10.70
N ALA A 318 12.77 8.56 10.80
CA ALA A 318 11.96 8.99 11.93
C ALA A 318 12.27 8.12 13.16
N LEU A 319 12.26 6.80 12.99
CA LEU A 319 12.55 5.84 14.06
C LEU A 319 13.96 6.05 14.67
N SER A 320 14.98 6.32 13.84
CA SER A 320 16.34 6.62 14.34
C SER A 320 16.42 7.87 15.20
N ARG A 321 15.43 8.78 15.08
CA ARG A 321 15.38 10.05 15.81
C ARG A 321 14.55 9.99 17.08
N VAL A 322 13.70 8.97 17.23
CA VAL A 322 12.83 8.81 18.41
C VAL A 322 13.65 8.40 19.64
N GLY A 323 14.59 7.47 19.47
CA GLY A 323 15.28 6.79 20.58
C GLY A 323 14.54 5.53 21.04
N LEU A 324 15.16 4.75 21.93
CA LEU A 324 14.66 3.48 22.44
C LEU A 324 13.59 3.66 23.54
N THR A 325 13.79 4.59 24.47
CA THR A 325 12.88 4.81 25.63
C THR A 325 11.44 5.08 25.20
N PRO A 326 11.17 5.97 24.22
CA PRO A 326 9.80 6.30 23.84
C PRO A 326 9.08 5.15 23.14
N LEU A 327 9.77 4.08 22.73
CA LEU A 327 9.12 2.96 22.06
C LEU A 327 8.17 2.18 22.99
N SER A 328 8.34 2.33 24.30
CA SER A 328 7.40 1.79 25.29
C SER A 328 6.10 2.60 25.41
N GLN A 329 6.02 3.80 24.81
CA GLN A 329 4.82 4.63 24.83
C GLN A 329 3.76 4.11 23.84
N THR A 330 2.50 4.40 24.17
CA THR A 330 1.35 4.08 23.34
C THR A 330 1.22 5.08 22.18
N THR A 331 1.09 4.56 20.96
CA THR A 331 0.85 5.33 19.74
C THR A 331 -0.63 5.69 19.59
N THR A 332 -0.97 6.48 18.58
CA THR A 332 -2.37 6.80 18.26
C THR A 332 -3.20 5.59 17.83
N ALA A 333 -2.56 4.47 17.44
CA ALA A 333 -3.23 3.20 17.18
C ALA A 333 -3.59 2.42 18.47
N GLY A 334 -3.20 2.91 19.66
CA GLY A 334 -3.49 2.25 20.93
C GLY A 334 -2.53 1.12 21.29
N TRP A 335 -1.47 0.90 20.50
CA TRP A 335 -0.41 -0.07 20.78
C TRP A 335 0.85 0.62 21.30
N SER A 336 1.70 -0.08 22.06
CA SER A 336 3.05 0.45 22.29
C SER A 336 3.81 0.51 20.97
N ALA A 337 4.73 1.45 20.80
CA ALA A 337 5.53 1.50 19.58
C ALA A 337 6.38 0.21 19.40
N LYS A 338 6.82 -0.44 20.49
CA LYS A 338 7.42 -1.78 20.44
C LYS A 338 6.48 -2.82 19.83
N ALA A 339 5.21 -2.84 20.23
CA ALA A 339 4.22 -3.75 19.65
C ALA A 339 4.00 -3.46 18.16
N LEU A 340 3.90 -2.18 17.79
CA LEU A 340 3.77 -1.75 16.41
C LEU A 340 4.96 -2.20 15.53
N LEU A 341 6.19 -1.95 15.97
CA LEU A 341 7.38 -2.35 15.24
C LEU A 341 7.55 -3.88 15.18
N SER A 342 7.12 -4.59 16.23
CA SER A 342 7.11 -6.06 16.24
C SER A 342 6.14 -6.64 15.22
N HIS A 343 4.95 -6.04 15.10
CA HIS A 343 3.95 -6.34 14.08
C HIS A 343 4.51 -6.11 12.67
N LEU A 344 5.10 -4.94 12.41
CA LEU A 344 5.76 -4.65 11.13
C LEU A 344 6.84 -5.67 10.78
N SER A 345 7.65 -6.07 11.76
CA SER A 345 8.70 -7.07 11.58
C SER A 345 8.13 -8.43 11.18
N TYR A 346 7.07 -8.88 11.84
CA TYR A 346 6.42 -10.16 11.54
C TYR A 346 5.86 -10.19 10.12
N TRP A 347 5.16 -9.14 9.71
CA TRP A 347 4.57 -9.10 8.37
C TRP A 347 5.63 -9.04 7.27
N LEU A 348 6.73 -8.31 7.48
CA LEU A 348 7.90 -8.38 6.60
C LEU A 348 8.50 -9.78 6.51
N GLU A 349 8.64 -10.48 7.64
CA GLU A 349 9.16 -11.86 7.67
C GLU A 349 8.22 -12.83 6.95
N SER A 350 6.89 -12.62 7.04
CA SER A 350 5.89 -13.49 6.42
C SER A 350 6.02 -13.55 4.89
N LEU A 351 6.59 -12.53 4.25
CA LEU A 351 6.83 -12.50 2.80
C LEU A 351 7.73 -13.65 2.33
N GLU A 352 8.65 -14.14 3.18
CA GLU A 352 9.53 -15.25 2.81
C GLU A 352 8.73 -16.52 2.45
N ALA A 353 7.66 -16.79 3.21
CA ALA A 353 6.79 -17.93 2.97
C ALA A 353 5.72 -17.65 1.90
N LEU A 354 5.24 -16.40 1.81
CA LEU A 354 4.10 -16.06 0.96
C LEU A 354 4.50 -15.69 -0.48
N LEU A 355 5.67 -15.10 -0.70
CA LEU A 355 6.09 -14.63 -2.03
C LEU A 355 6.15 -15.72 -3.10
N PRO A 356 6.65 -16.95 -2.86
CA PRO A 356 6.70 -17.98 -3.90
C PRO A 356 5.33 -18.27 -4.51
N GLU A 357 4.28 -18.36 -3.69
CA GLU A 357 2.91 -18.55 -4.15
C GLU A 357 2.44 -17.35 -5.00
N ARG A 358 2.69 -16.14 -4.50
CA ARG A 358 2.24 -14.90 -5.15
C ARG A 358 2.93 -14.62 -6.47
N LEU A 359 4.21 -14.96 -6.58
CA LEU A 359 4.98 -14.90 -7.83
C LEU A 359 4.43 -15.84 -8.89
N SER A 360 3.88 -16.99 -8.48
CA SER A 360 3.20 -17.95 -9.36
C SER A 360 1.73 -17.63 -9.64
N GLY A 361 1.24 -16.45 -9.24
CA GLY A 361 -0.14 -16.04 -9.41
C GLY A 361 -1.14 -16.64 -8.42
N ARG A 362 -0.68 -17.41 -7.42
CA ARG A 362 -1.54 -18.03 -6.41
C ARG A 362 -1.60 -17.18 -5.14
N ARG A 363 -2.76 -17.20 -4.47
CA ARG A 363 -2.93 -16.51 -3.18
C ARG A 363 -2.15 -17.18 -2.05
N GLY A 364 -1.92 -18.49 -2.10
CA GLY A 364 -1.31 -19.23 -1.00
C GLY A 364 -2.17 -19.22 0.28
N PRO A 365 -1.61 -19.64 1.43
CA PRO A 365 -2.33 -19.67 2.70
C PRO A 365 -2.71 -18.25 3.15
N VAL A 366 -3.92 -18.11 3.70
CA VAL A 366 -4.40 -16.85 4.29
C VAL A 366 -4.21 -16.93 5.80
N PRO A 367 -3.28 -16.15 6.39
CA PRO A 367 -3.10 -16.14 7.83
C PRO A 367 -4.30 -15.49 8.52
N ASN A 368 -4.54 -15.86 9.78
CA ASN A 368 -5.48 -15.15 10.63
C ASN A 368 -4.79 -13.86 11.12
N VAL A 369 -5.02 -12.77 10.38
CA VAL A 369 -4.38 -11.45 10.62
C VAL A 369 -4.55 -11.01 12.08
N GLN A 370 -5.76 -11.11 12.64
CA GLN A 370 -6.00 -10.67 14.01
C GLN A 370 -5.23 -11.51 15.02
N ALA A 371 -5.22 -12.84 14.85
CA ALA A 371 -4.50 -13.72 15.77
C ALA A 371 -3.00 -13.48 15.76
N GLU A 372 -2.40 -13.21 14.60
CA GLU A 372 -0.97 -12.88 14.51
C GLU A 372 -0.66 -11.51 15.10
N ASN A 373 -1.53 -10.52 14.88
CA ASN A 373 -1.41 -9.20 15.48
C ASN A 373 -1.48 -9.27 17.02
N ASP A 374 -2.45 -10.01 17.57
CA ASP A 374 -2.59 -10.23 19.02
C ASP A 374 -1.35 -10.93 19.58
N ARG A 375 -0.80 -11.90 18.86
CA ARG A 375 0.43 -12.62 19.24
C ARG A 375 1.63 -11.69 19.28
N GLU A 376 1.85 -10.87 18.25
CA GLU A 376 2.97 -9.93 18.19
C GLU A 376 2.84 -8.82 19.24
N GLN A 377 1.62 -8.35 19.52
CA GLN A 377 1.35 -7.41 20.60
C GLN A 377 1.74 -8.00 21.96
N ALA A 378 1.30 -9.24 22.25
CA ALA A 378 1.63 -9.92 23.50
C ALA A 378 3.14 -10.20 23.63
N ALA A 379 3.79 -10.64 22.55
CA ALA A 379 5.21 -10.96 22.55
C ALA A 379 6.09 -9.72 22.70
N ALA A 380 5.65 -8.55 22.20
CA ALA A 380 6.41 -7.31 22.28
C ALA A 380 6.63 -6.81 23.72
N THR A 381 5.78 -7.19 24.69
CA THR A 381 6.00 -6.85 26.11
C THR A 381 7.32 -7.42 26.65
N GLY A 382 7.70 -8.62 26.19
CA GLY A 382 8.93 -9.29 26.62
C GLY A 382 10.18 -8.92 25.83
N ARG A 383 10.05 -8.13 24.75
CA ARG A 383 11.19 -7.72 23.92
C ARG A 383 11.72 -6.34 24.34
N SER A 384 13.04 -6.19 24.31
CA SER A 384 13.67 -4.87 24.48
C SER A 384 13.38 -3.98 23.28
N ALA A 385 13.42 -2.66 23.47
CA ALA A 385 13.29 -1.72 22.36
C ALA A 385 14.36 -1.96 21.27
N HIS A 386 15.59 -2.27 21.68
CA HIS A 386 16.72 -2.57 20.80
C HIS A 386 16.44 -3.80 19.92
N ASP A 387 16.00 -4.92 20.50
CA ASP A 387 15.73 -6.15 19.76
C ASP A 387 14.63 -5.99 18.72
N VAL A 388 13.60 -5.20 19.04
CA VAL A 388 12.49 -4.93 18.12
C VAL A 388 12.97 -4.13 16.91
N VAL A 389 13.77 -3.08 17.12
CA VAL A 389 14.34 -2.28 16.02
C VAL A 389 15.30 -3.12 15.17
N LYS A 390 16.17 -3.91 15.82
CA LYS A 390 17.11 -4.81 15.14
C LYS A 390 16.37 -5.84 14.27
N ARG A 391 15.33 -6.48 14.80
CA ARG A 391 14.51 -7.45 14.06
C ARG A 391 13.90 -6.80 12.82
N LEU A 392 13.37 -5.58 12.95
CA LEU A 392 12.80 -4.85 11.81
C LEU A 392 13.84 -4.58 10.72
N ASP A 393 15.01 -4.08 11.09
CA ASP A 393 16.12 -3.81 10.15
C ASP A 393 16.59 -5.08 9.43
N GLU A 394 16.65 -6.20 10.16
CA GLU A 394 16.97 -7.50 9.60
C GLU A 394 15.88 -8.04 8.66
N ALA A 395 14.61 -7.92 9.04
CA ALA A 395 13.48 -8.33 8.21
C ALA A 395 13.44 -7.56 6.88
N TYR A 396 13.61 -6.23 6.93
CA TYR A 396 13.70 -5.41 5.73
C TYR A 396 14.90 -5.79 4.85
N ARG A 397 16.08 -6.00 5.45
CA ARG A 397 17.28 -6.42 4.71
C ARG A 397 17.09 -7.77 4.02
N ARG A 398 16.45 -8.74 4.70
CA ARG A 398 16.10 -10.04 4.11
C ARG A 398 15.17 -9.86 2.92
N LEU A 399 14.11 -9.07 3.04
CA LEU A 399 13.19 -8.79 1.93
C LEU A 399 13.90 -8.13 0.74
N VAL A 400 14.77 -7.14 0.98
CA VAL A 400 15.61 -6.55 -0.08
C VAL A 400 16.45 -7.61 -0.78
N GLY A 401 17.04 -8.54 -0.03
CA GLY A 401 17.79 -9.68 -0.58
C GLY A 401 16.92 -10.58 -1.46
N ILE A 402 15.70 -10.92 -1.02
CA ILE A 402 14.74 -11.73 -1.78
C ILE A 402 14.40 -11.05 -3.11
N VAL A 403 13.99 -9.77 -3.09
CA VAL A 403 13.60 -9.05 -4.30
C VAL A 403 14.78 -8.85 -5.25
N THR A 404 15.97 -8.60 -4.71
CA THR A 404 17.21 -8.47 -5.51
C THR A 404 17.58 -9.76 -6.23
N ALA A 405 17.26 -10.93 -5.65
CA ALA A 405 17.55 -12.22 -6.24
C ALA A 405 16.54 -12.66 -7.33
N LEU A 406 15.44 -11.93 -7.52
CA LEU A 406 14.47 -12.22 -8.57
C LEU A 406 15.03 -11.91 -9.97
N PRO A 407 14.58 -12.61 -11.02
CA PRO A 407 15.00 -12.34 -12.39
C PRO A 407 14.69 -10.89 -12.80
N ALA A 408 15.72 -10.10 -13.11
CA ALA A 408 15.58 -8.67 -13.39
C ALA A 408 14.70 -8.37 -14.63
N ASP A 409 14.75 -9.26 -15.62
CA ASP A 409 14.03 -9.13 -16.90
C ASP A 409 12.68 -9.85 -16.93
N GLN A 410 12.15 -10.26 -15.76
CA GLN A 410 10.81 -10.83 -15.65
C GLN A 410 9.83 -9.86 -14.96
N ASP A 411 8.61 -9.77 -15.48
CA ASP A 411 7.52 -9.05 -14.79
C ASP A 411 7.08 -9.88 -13.57
N LEU A 412 7.01 -9.22 -12.42
CA LEU A 412 6.47 -9.79 -11.20
C LEU A 412 4.95 -9.84 -11.31
N HIS A 413 4.37 -10.97 -10.92
CA HIS A 413 2.91 -11.06 -10.84
C HIS A 413 2.36 -10.04 -9.85
N PHE A 414 1.25 -9.37 -10.17
CA PHE A 414 0.67 -8.30 -9.35
C PHE A 414 0.40 -8.73 -7.89
N MET A 415 0.02 -10.00 -7.69
CA MET A 415 -0.16 -10.58 -6.35
C MET A 415 1.10 -10.50 -5.47
N ALA A 416 2.28 -10.56 -6.06
CA ALA A 416 3.55 -10.39 -5.35
C ALA A 416 3.84 -8.90 -5.12
N VAL A 417 3.67 -8.06 -6.14
CA VAL A 417 3.87 -6.61 -6.03
C VAL A 417 3.01 -6.02 -4.92
N ARG A 418 1.70 -6.32 -4.90
CA ARG A 418 0.79 -5.79 -3.88
C ARG A 418 1.09 -6.31 -2.47
N LEU A 419 1.64 -7.53 -2.36
CA LEU A 419 2.07 -8.07 -1.06
C LEU A 419 3.32 -7.33 -0.58
N ILE A 420 4.32 -7.14 -1.43
CA ILE A 420 5.53 -6.36 -1.09
C ILE A 420 5.13 -4.94 -0.70
N ALA A 421 4.25 -4.29 -1.47
CA ALA A 421 3.74 -2.97 -1.14
C ALA A 421 3.06 -2.95 0.23
N GLY A 422 2.10 -3.85 0.44
CA GLY A 422 1.27 -3.90 1.65
C GLY A 422 2.05 -4.20 2.92
N GLU A 423 3.08 -5.03 2.84
CA GLU A 423 3.87 -5.41 4.03
C GLU A 423 5.18 -4.62 4.19
N SER A 424 5.52 -3.73 3.25
CA SER A 424 6.72 -2.88 3.34
C SER A 424 6.41 -1.40 3.18
N TYR A 425 6.65 -0.79 2.01
CA TYR A 425 6.62 0.65 1.83
C TYR A 425 5.23 1.27 2.00
N GLY A 426 4.15 0.54 1.71
CA GLY A 426 2.78 0.94 2.05
C GLY A 426 2.59 0.95 3.57
N HIS A 427 2.90 -0.17 4.23
CA HIS A 427 2.78 -0.32 5.68
C HIS A 427 3.59 0.72 6.47
N PHE A 428 4.83 1.00 6.04
CA PHE A 428 5.68 2.02 6.66
C PHE A 428 5.06 3.41 6.52
N ALA A 429 4.48 3.72 5.37
CA ALA A 429 3.83 5.01 5.14
C ALA A 429 2.58 5.19 6.02
N GLU A 430 1.82 4.12 6.27
CA GLU A 430 0.66 4.11 7.16
C GLU A 430 1.07 4.43 8.61
N HIS A 431 2.14 3.80 9.10
CA HIS A 431 2.59 3.93 10.49
C HIS A 431 3.61 5.06 10.72
N LEU A 432 4.02 5.78 9.68
CA LEU A 432 4.98 6.87 9.81
C LEU A 432 4.49 7.97 10.78
N ALA A 433 3.22 8.34 10.69
CA ALA A 433 2.64 9.39 11.54
C ALA A 433 2.64 9.01 13.04
N GLU A 434 2.51 7.72 13.35
CA GLU A 434 2.57 7.21 14.72
C GLU A 434 3.98 7.30 15.30
N ILE A 435 4.99 7.02 14.49
CA ILE A 435 6.41 7.17 14.88
C ILE A 435 6.77 8.66 15.00
N ASP A 436 6.37 9.48 14.03
CA ASP A 436 6.63 10.93 14.05
C ASP A 436 5.98 11.62 15.26
N ALA A 437 4.86 11.11 15.75
CA ALA A 437 4.19 11.63 16.94
C ALA A 437 5.04 11.48 18.22
N LEU A 438 6.01 10.56 18.25
CA LEU A 438 6.90 10.31 19.40
C LEU A 438 8.11 11.26 19.45
N LEU A 439 8.35 12.03 18.37
CA LEU A 439 9.44 13.00 18.31
C LEU A 439 9.12 14.23 19.18
N PRO A 440 10.05 14.70 20.02
CA PRO A 440 9.89 15.96 20.73
C PRO A 440 9.82 17.12 19.72
N LYS A 441 8.78 17.96 19.83
CA LYS A 441 8.51 19.07 18.88
C LYS A 441 8.95 20.45 19.39
N THR A 442 9.52 20.47 20.60
CA THR A 442 9.91 21.67 21.33
C THR A 442 11.26 21.45 22.01
N THR A 443 11.95 22.54 22.28
CA THR A 443 13.22 22.51 23.04
C THR A 443 13.01 21.90 24.42
N ALA A 444 11.88 22.22 25.05
CA ALA A 444 11.51 21.64 26.35
C ALA A 444 11.38 20.11 26.28
N GLY A 445 10.76 19.57 25.22
CA GLY A 445 10.63 18.11 25.05
C GLY A 445 11.97 17.42 24.79
N VAL A 446 12.88 18.07 24.04
CA VAL A 446 14.25 17.55 23.84
C VAL A 446 15.02 17.52 25.17
N LEU A 447 14.93 18.60 25.96
CA LEU A 447 15.55 18.69 27.29
C LEU A 447 14.99 17.65 28.25
N GLU A 448 13.67 17.44 28.28
CA GLU A 448 13.04 16.41 29.11
C GLU A 448 13.59 15.02 28.79
N ARG A 449 13.69 14.69 27.49
CA ARG A 449 14.24 13.40 27.06
C ARG A 449 15.72 13.27 27.39
N PHE A 450 16.49 14.35 27.22
CA PHE A 450 17.90 14.39 27.58
C PHE A 450 18.09 14.18 29.09
N ASP A 451 17.36 14.91 29.92
CA ASP A 451 17.45 14.84 31.38
C ASP A 451 17.01 13.46 31.91
N GLN A 452 15.97 12.85 31.33
CA GLN A 452 15.54 11.49 31.66
C GLN A 452 16.61 10.45 31.33
N THR A 453 17.18 10.51 30.12
CA THR A 453 18.21 9.58 29.67
C THR A 453 19.48 9.75 30.49
N TRP A 454 19.88 11.00 30.75
CA TRP A 454 21.00 11.35 31.62
C TRP A 454 20.86 10.70 33.00
N THR A 455 19.69 10.87 33.62
CA THR A 455 19.43 10.38 34.97
C THR A 455 19.62 8.86 35.04
N THR A 456 19.15 8.15 34.03
CA THR A 456 19.30 6.69 33.90
C THR A 456 20.77 6.31 33.69
N PHE A 457 21.44 6.90 32.70
CA PHE A 457 22.83 6.65 32.36
C PHE A 457 23.78 6.92 33.54
N ARG A 458 23.67 8.12 34.12
CA ARG A 458 24.50 8.54 35.24
C ARG A 458 24.19 7.75 36.52
N GLY A 459 22.93 7.36 36.70
CA GLY A 459 22.47 6.46 37.76
C GLY A 459 23.15 5.10 37.69
N ALA A 460 23.17 4.47 36.52
CA ALA A 460 23.84 3.18 36.31
C ALA A 460 25.35 3.26 36.58
N ILE A 461 26.02 4.33 36.12
CA ILE A 461 27.44 4.58 36.43
C ILE A 461 27.66 4.72 37.94
N ARG A 462 26.77 5.43 38.64
CA ARG A 462 26.85 5.62 40.09
C ARG A 462 26.69 4.30 40.85
N GLU A 463 25.83 3.38 40.38
CA GLU A 463 25.66 2.05 40.99
C GLU A 463 26.90 1.16 40.85
N ARG A 464 27.64 1.28 39.73
CA ARG A 464 28.98 0.66 39.61
C ARG A 464 29.91 1.23 40.67
N GLY A 465 29.86 2.54 40.90
CA GLY A 465 30.66 3.20 41.93
C GLY A 465 32.12 3.38 41.50
N ARG A 466 32.78 4.36 42.12
CA ARG A 466 34.08 4.90 41.64
C ARG A 466 35.18 3.84 41.52
N ALA A 467 35.21 2.88 42.44
CA ALA A 467 36.23 1.82 42.46
C ALA A 467 36.19 0.91 41.23
N ARG A 468 35.03 0.78 40.58
CA ARG A 468 34.82 -0.11 39.44
C ARG A 468 34.91 0.60 38.09
N LEU A 469 35.21 1.90 38.06
CA LEU A 469 35.31 2.64 36.80
C LEU A 469 36.46 2.19 35.89
N MET A 470 37.46 1.50 36.45
CA MET A 470 38.54 0.92 35.66
C MET A 470 38.23 -0.51 35.15
N GLU A 471 37.09 -1.09 35.55
CA GLU A 471 36.63 -2.38 35.03
C GLU A 471 36.15 -2.24 33.59
N ARG A 472 36.25 -3.36 32.85
CA ARG A 472 35.88 -3.43 31.43
C ARG A 472 34.37 -3.52 31.26
N THR A 473 33.83 -2.75 30.32
CA THR A 473 32.50 -2.91 29.74
C THR A 473 32.48 -4.11 28.79
N PRO A 474 31.28 -4.62 28.42
CA PRO A 474 31.12 -5.60 27.34
C PRO A 474 31.75 -5.20 26.01
N SER A 475 31.78 -3.90 25.65
CA SER A 475 32.44 -3.41 24.44
C SER A 475 33.98 -3.39 24.54
N GLY A 476 34.55 -3.66 25.71
CA GLY A 476 35.99 -3.76 25.94
C GLY A 476 36.66 -2.46 26.38
N TRP A 477 35.94 -1.35 26.45
CA TRP A 477 36.40 -0.12 27.11
C TRP A 477 36.39 -0.28 28.63
N SER A 478 37.14 0.54 29.38
CA SER A 478 36.80 0.70 30.80
C SER A 478 35.57 1.59 30.95
N TYR A 479 34.82 1.48 32.05
CA TYR A 479 33.71 2.42 32.32
C TYR A 479 34.19 3.89 32.32
N ARG A 480 35.45 4.14 32.71
CA ARG A 480 36.09 5.46 32.61
C ARG A 480 36.27 5.89 31.15
N ASP A 481 36.72 4.99 30.28
CA ASP A 481 36.88 5.27 28.85
C ASP A 481 35.52 5.61 28.21
N MET A 482 34.46 4.87 28.57
CA MET A 482 33.09 5.18 28.15
C MET A 482 32.64 6.57 28.63
N CYS A 483 32.95 6.96 29.87
CA CYS A 483 32.69 8.30 30.36
C CYS A 483 33.47 9.39 29.59
N ALA A 484 34.74 9.12 29.26
CA ALA A 484 35.58 10.03 28.48
C ALA A 484 35.01 10.26 27.06
N HIS A 485 34.59 9.17 26.42
CA HIS A 485 33.90 9.16 25.14
C HIS A 485 32.61 9.99 25.21
N ALA A 486 31.74 9.72 26.19
CA ALA A 486 30.48 10.45 26.37
C ALA A 486 30.70 11.95 26.60
N ALA A 487 31.69 12.33 27.43
CA ALA A 487 32.04 13.73 27.67
C ALA A 487 32.51 14.43 26.38
N ASN A 488 33.39 13.77 25.61
CA ASN A 488 33.90 14.31 24.36
C ASN A 488 32.78 14.58 23.33
N TRP A 489 31.82 13.65 23.19
CA TRP A 489 30.70 13.84 22.26
C TRP A 489 29.73 14.96 22.69
N LEU A 490 29.50 15.14 24.00
CA LEU A 490 28.77 16.30 24.50
C LEU A 490 29.48 17.62 24.16
N GLN A 491 30.80 17.67 24.33
CA GLN A 491 31.60 18.85 24.02
C GLN A 491 31.58 19.18 22.53
N ILE A 492 31.66 18.18 21.66
CA ILE A 492 31.48 18.34 20.20
C ILE A 492 30.08 18.83 19.88
N GLY A 493 29.05 18.24 20.48
CA GLY A 493 27.66 18.65 20.28
C GLY A 493 27.42 20.12 20.63
N VAL A 494 28.00 20.59 21.76
CA VAL A 494 27.99 22.02 22.12
C VAL A 494 28.63 22.87 21.03
N GLN A 495 29.83 22.50 20.56
CA GLN A 495 30.54 23.26 19.52
C GLN A 495 29.75 23.32 18.21
N GLU A 496 29.16 22.20 17.76
CA GLU A 496 28.38 22.15 16.52
C GLU A 496 27.05 22.92 16.64
N LEU A 497 26.39 22.87 17.80
CA LEU A 497 25.17 23.65 18.05
C LEU A 497 25.43 25.15 18.17
N GLU A 498 26.56 25.56 18.76
CA GLU A 498 26.92 26.99 18.88
C GLU A 498 27.41 27.57 17.54
N SER A 499 28.23 26.83 16.79
CA SER A 499 28.78 27.30 15.52
C SER A 499 27.81 27.16 14.35
N GLY A 500 26.93 26.16 14.36
CA GLY A 500 26.13 25.76 13.20
C GLY A 500 26.89 24.91 12.17
N ASP A 501 28.18 24.68 12.38
CA ASP A 501 29.05 23.91 11.48
C ASP A 501 29.12 22.45 11.92
N VAL A 502 28.26 21.62 11.33
CA VAL A 502 28.20 20.18 11.61
C VAL A 502 29.27 19.44 10.81
N ARG A 503 30.10 18.65 11.50
CA ARG A 503 31.05 17.77 10.83
C ARG A 503 30.34 16.57 10.21
N ALA A 504 30.80 16.18 9.03
CA ALA A 504 30.37 14.93 8.42
C ALA A 504 31.14 13.77 9.06
N TRP A 505 30.44 12.99 9.87
CA TRP A 505 30.99 11.82 10.55
C TRP A 505 30.83 10.56 9.69
N THR A 506 31.91 9.81 9.49
CA THR A 506 31.91 8.46 8.92
C THR A 506 32.23 7.45 10.01
N THR A 507 31.99 6.16 9.77
CA THR A 507 32.37 5.12 10.74
C THR A 507 33.85 5.21 11.14
N GLU A 508 34.73 5.50 10.17
CA GLU A 508 36.16 5.65 10.40
C GLU A 508 36.50 6.90 11.21
N SER A 509 35.87 8.05 10.91
CA SER A 509 36.15 9.29 11.64
C SER A 509 35.55 9.30 13.05
N ILE A 510 34.41 8.64 13.25
CA ILE A 510 33.83 8.38 14.58
C ILE A 510 34.80 7.54 15.40
N GLN A 511 35.32 6.43 14.84
CA GLN A 511 36.25 5.58 15.57
C GLN A 511 37.55 6.32 15.92
N ALA A 512 38.13 7.06 14.97
CA ALA A 512 39.34 7.84 15.22
C ALA A 512 39.14 8.89 16.32
N GLU A 513 37.96 9.50 16.37
CA GLU A 513 37.60 10.47 17.40
C GLU A 513 37.40 9.82 18.78
N ASN A 514 36.77 8.64 18.82
CA ASN A 514 36.65 7.85 20.05
C ASN A 514 38.03 7.48 20.60
N ASP A 515 38.93 6.99 19.74
CA ASP A 515 40.29 6.61 20.13
C ASP A 515 41.08 7.82 20.66
N ARG A 516 40.96 8.97 19.98
CA ARG A 516 41.55 10.24 20.42
C ARG A 516 41.05 10.65 21.80
N ALA A 517 39.72 10.57 22.01
CA ALA A 517 39.10 10.93 23.28
C ALA A 517 39.60 10.03 24.41
N VAL A 518 39.61 8.71 24.20
CA VAL A 518 40.08 7.74 25.21
C VAL A 518 41.56 7.97 25.56
N GLU A 519 42.42 8.15 24.55
CA GLU A 519 43.86 8.37 24.77
C GLU A 519 44.14 9.70 25.49
N ALA A 520 43.41 10.77 25.15
CA ALA A 520 43.53 12.06 25.82
C ALA A 520 43.22 11.97 27.32
N HIS A 521 42.35 11.03 27.72
CA HIS A 521 41.94 10.81 29.10
C HIS A 521 42.66 9.65 29.79
N ARG A 522 43.71 9.06 29.17
CA ARG A 522 44.38 7.85 29.69
C ARG A 522 44.89 7.98 31.13
N LEU A 523 45.29 9.20 31.53
CA LEU A 523 45.82 9.53 32.86
C LEU A 523 44.79 10.20 33.79
N VAL A 524 43.57 10.44 33.30
CA VAL A 524 42.52 11.09 34.09
C VAL A 524 41.96 10.07 35.09
N GLY A 525 41.95 10.43 36.37
CA GLY A 525 41.43 9.58 37.43
C GLY A 525 39.90 9.45 37.37
N PRO A 526 39.31 8.40 37.98
CA PRO A 526 37.86 8.19 37.96
C PRO A 526 37.01 9.37 38.45
N GLU A 527 37.46 10.09 39.48
CA GLU A 527 36.73 11.25 40.03
C GLU A 527 36.73 12.44 39.06
N ALA A 528 37.91 12.83 38.59
CA ALA A 528 38.03 13.90 37.60
C ALA A 528 37.27 13.59 36.31
N MET A 529 37.21 12.32 35.89
CA MET A 529 36.45 11.94 34.71
C MET A 529 34.94 12.11 34.90
N LEU A 530 34.42 11.76 36.09
CA LEU A 530 33.01 11.98 36.40
C LEU A 530 32.68 13.47 36.47
N ASP A 531 33.55 14.29 37.06
CA ASP A 531 33.35 15.74 37.16
C ASP A 531 33.32 16.40 35.77
N GLU A 532 34.21 15.98 34.87
CA GLU A 532 34.23 16.46 33.48
C GLU A 532 32.99 16.01 32.69
N LEU A 533 32.56 14.77 32.85
CA LEU A 533 31.33 14.25 32.24
C LEU A 533 30.10 15.03 32.73
N ASP A 534 29.98 15.26 34.04
CA ASP A 534 28.89 16.02 34.65
C ASP A 534 28.91 17.49 34.18
N THR A 535 30.11 18.10 34.07
CA THR A 535 30.28 19.47 33.54
C THR A 535 29.88 19.57 32.07
N SER A 536 30.28 18.60 31.26
CA SER A 536 29.97 18.55 29.83
C SER A 536 28.46 18.39 29.61
N GLN A 537 27.78 17.61 30.46
CA GLN A 537 26.33 17.46 30.42
C GLN A 537 25.62 18.76 30.74
N VAL A 538 26.01 19.46 31.82
CA VAL A 538 25.42 20.75 32.20
C VAL A 538 25.57 21.74 31.04
N ARG A 539 26.76 21.81 30.43
CA ARG A 539 27.00 22.71 29.29
C ARG A 539 26.11 22.38 28.10
N MET A 540 26.02 21.11 27.71
CA MET A 540 25.12 20.68 26.63
C MET A 540 23.67 21.04 26.92
N ARG A 541 23.23 20.83 28.17
CA ARG A 541 21.88 21.18 28.61
C ARG A 541 21.60 22.67 28.50
N GLU A 542 22.54 23.52 28.92
CA GLU A 542 22.44 24.98 28.78
C GLU A 542 22.38 25.41 27.31
N THR A 543 23.23 24.83 26.46
CA THR A 543 23.25 25.09 25.02
C THR A 543 21.91 24.73 24.38
N LEU A 544 21.34 23.57 24.71
CA LEU A 544 20.02 23.16 24.22
C LEU A 544 18.91 24.11 24.71
N ALA A 545 18.94 24.51 25.99
CA ALA A 545 17.94 25.43 26.55
C ALA A 545 17.94 26.81 25.89
N ALA A 546 19.05 27.21 25.27
CA ALA A 546 19.14 28.45 24.50
C ALA A 546 18.59 28.33 23.06
N ILE A 547 18.26 27.13 22.58
CA ILE A 547 17.70 26.91 21.24
C ILE A 547 16.20 27.21 21.26
N SER A 548 15.73 28.04 20.32
CA SER A 548 14.30 28.31 20.16
C SER A 548 13.54 27.10 19.60
N ASP A 549 12.25 27.02 19.89
CA ASP A 549 11.36 26.00 19.32
C ASP A 549 11.32 26.04 17.78
N GLU A 550 11.56 27.20 17.17
CA GLU A 550 11.67 27.31 15.71
C GLU A 550 12.97 26.66 15.21
N ARG A 551 14.09 26.95 15.88
CA ARG A 551 15.40 26.41 15.49
C ARG A 551 15.51 24.91 15.75
N ILE A 552 14.94 24.39 16.84
CA ILE A 552 14.97 22.94 17.13
C ILE A 552 14.11 22.12 16.16
N ARG A 553 13.16 22.74 15.46
CA ARG A 553 12.36 22.09 14.41
C ARG A 553 13.11 21.94 13.10
N ASP A 554 14.23 22.65 12.91
CA ASP A 554 15.12 22.38 11.79
C ASP A 554 15.66 20.95 11.90
N ALA A 555 15.49 20.16 10.84
CA ALA A 555 15.82 18.74 10.87
C ALA A 555 17.30 18.47 11.14
N ARG A 556 18.19 19.36 10.71
CA ARG A 556 19.64 19.24 10.93
C ARG A 556 19.97 19.56 12.39
N VAL A 557 19.44 20.66 12.93
CA VAL A 557 19.60 21.01 14.35
C VAL A 557 19.04 19.93 15.26
N PHE A 558 17.85 19.41 14.95
CA PHE A 558 17.25 18.32 15.71
C PHE A 558 18.13 17.07 15.71
N ALA A 559 18.65 16.69 14.54
CA ALA A 559 19.50 15.50 14.42
C ALA A 559 20.77 15.62 15.27
N ILE A 560 21.44 16.78 15.27
CA ILE A 560 22.58 17.07 16.15
C ILE A 560 22.18 16.94 17.61
N ALA A 561 21.12 17.65 18.01
CA ALA A 561 20.66 17.70 19.39
C ALA A 561 20.31 16.29 19.88
N ALA A 562 19.56 15.52 19.11
CA ALA A 562 19.17 14.15 19.45
C ALA A 562 20.37 13.20 19.50
N PHE A 563 21.25 13.26 18.49
CA PHE A 563 22.39 12.35 18.37
C PHE A 563 23.34 12.49 19.55
N TYR A 564 23.79 13.70 19.88
CA TYR A 564 24.74 13.92 20.98
C TYR A 564 24.11 13.87 22.39
N THR A 565 22.83 13.49 22.50
CA THR A 565 22.12 13.44 23.78
C THR A 565 21.53 12.06 24.04
N TYR A 566 20.21 11.91 23.90
CA TYR A 566 19.50 10.72 24.31
C TYR A 566 19.77 9.54 23.37
N LEU A 567 19.98 9.75 22.07
CA LEU A 567 20.22 8.65 21.12
C LEU A 567 21.55 7.93 21.42
N HIS A 568 22.64 8.70 21.55
CA HIS A 568 23.96 8.15 21.83
C HIS A 568 23.99 7.39 23.17
N TRP A 569 23.32 7.90 24.19
CA TRP A 569 23.38 7.29 25.52
C TRP A 569 22.51 6.05 25.68
N GLU A 570 21.38 5.99 24.99
CA GLU A 570 20.53 4.80 24.98
C GLU A 570 21.25 3.57 24.40
N GLU A 571 22.15 3.76 23.45
CA GLU A 571 23.03 2.69 22.95
C GLU A 571 23.94 2.15 24.07
N HIS A 572 24.65 3.03 24.77
CA HIS A 572 25.54 2.64 25.88
C HIS A 572 24.78 2.07 27.10
N LEU A 573 23.56 2.52 27.36
CA LEU A 573 22.69 1.93 28.38
C LEU A 573 22.50 0.42 28.13
N HIS A 574 22.23 0.05 26.88
CA HIS A 574 22.06 -1.35 26.50
C HIS A 574 23.41 -2.09 26.41
N GLU A 575 24.35 -1.58 25.62
CA GLU A 575 25.57 -2.30 25.23
C GLU A 575 26.61 -2.39 26.35
N ASP A 576 26.79 -1.31 27.12
CA ASP A 576 27.88 -1.21 28.10
C ASP A 576 27.41 -1.38 29.56
N LEU A 577 26.20 -0.88 29.84
CA LEU A 577 25.67 -0.81 31.19
C LEU A 577 24.68 -1.95 31.48
N GLY A 578 24.19 -2.66 30.46
CA GLY A 578 23.26 -3.79 30.60
C GLY A 578 21.87 -3.39 31.11
N VAL A 579 21.49 -2.13 30.88
CA VAL A 579 20.18 -1.59 31.22
C VAL A 579 19.23 -1.85 30.06
N SER A 580 18.19 -2.65 30.29
CA SER A 580 17.14 -2.87 29.29
C SER A 580 16.16 -1.70 29.32
N VAL A 581 15.94 -1.10 28.15
CA VAL A 581 14.95 -0.04 27.91
C VAL A 581 13.74 -0.58 27.14
#